data_AF-A0A6C0CVS1-F1
#
_entry.id   AF-A0A6C0CVS1-F1
#
_cell.length_a   1.000
_cell.length_b   1.000
_cell.length_c   1.000
_cell.angle_alpha   90.00
_cell.angle_beta   90.00
_cell.angle_gamma   90.00
#
_symmetry.space_group_name_H-M   'P 1'
#
loop_
_entity.id
_entity.type
_entity.pdbx_description
1 polymer ?
#
loop_
_entity_poly.entity_id
_entity_poly.type
_entity_poly.pdbx_seq_one_letter_code
_entity_poly.pdbx_strand_id
1 'polypeptide(L)'
;MEKPIRVIQTSYVHTGSTLLSNILYGFFCCDKPIQVQFMPIPSQTEKLTKNLIVKSHYLGIRRWIHSYSQFDMFFVLSEREQKYPTHFYNMNKILIIDYSTLLESDTNPVETIVENVYNKIRNFLPPKFFEPYSENIMKKNAIRRVKTMNALYENIKNKGFSYFDSFYLLHGNHRNREDTIISQPSLVSKSIKSEKKNRLNKMTIV
;
A
#
# COMPACT_ATOMS: atom_id res chain seq x y z
N MET A 1 14.00 -26.73 -11.39
CA MET A 1 12.94 -26.63 -10.36
C MET A 1 12.28 -25.28 -10.47
N GLU A 2 10.96 -25.21 -10.32
CA GLU A 2 10.23 -23.94 -10.37
C GLU A 2 10.44 -23.16 -9.06
N LYS A 3 10.66 -21.84 -9.14
CA LYS A 3 10.91 -21.01 -7.96
C LYS A 3 9.62 -20.83 -7.15
N PRO A 4 9.67 -20.90 -5.80
CA PRO A 4 8.49 -20.61 -4.99
C PRO A 4 8.01 -19.18 -5.21
N ILE A 5 6.70 -19.01 -5.34
CA ILE A 5 6.10 -17.69 -5.56
C ILE A 5 6.07 -16.90 -4.25
N ARG A 6 6.38 -15.60 -4.33
CA ARG A 6 6.21 -14.65 -3.22
C ARG A 6 5.53 -13.37 -3.70
N VAL A 7 4.67 -12.82 -2.85
CA VAL A 7 3.95 -11.58 -3.14
C VAL A 7 4.48 -10.46 -2.24
N ILE A 8 4.88 -9.36 -2.85
CA ILE A 8 5.24 -8.13 -2.14
C ILE A 8 4.13 -7.11 -2.33
N GLN A 9 3.42 -6.79 -1.26
CA GLN A 9 2.55 -5.62 -1.24
C GLN A 9 3.45 -4.40 -1.00
N THR A 10 3.74 -3.62 -2.03
CA THR A 10 4.48 -2.36 -1.89
C THR A 10 3.68 -1.22 -2.48
N SER A 11 3.64 -0.06 -1.84
CA SER A 11 2.94 1.11 -2.39
C SER A 11 3.45 2.40 -1.77
N TYR A 12 3.16 3.52 -2.44
CA TYR A 12 3.17 4.82 -1.77
C TYR A 12 2.29 4.81 -0.50
N VAL A 13 2.56 5.75 0.40
CA VAL A 13 1.71 5.99 1.57
C VAL A 13 0.38 6.60 1.12
N HIS A 14 -0.68 6.42 1.92
CA HIS A 14 -2.01 7.01 1.66
C HIS A 14 -2.72 6.59 0.36
N THR A 15 -2.36 5.43 -0.20
CA THR A 15 -3.03 4.84 -1.39
C THR A 15 -3.97 3.68 -1.04
N GLY A 16 -4.37 3.52 0.22
CA GLY A 16 -5.16 2.35 0.66
C GLY A 16 -4.33 1.07 0.85
N SER A 17 -3.00 1.16 0.88
CA SER A 17 -2.10 0.00 0.96
C SER A 17 -2.27 -0.86 2.23
N THR A 18 -2.74 -0.29 3.34
CA THR A 18 -3.10 -1.04 4.57
C THR A 18 -4.34 -1.91 4.35
N LEU A 19 -5.39 -1.37 3.71
CA LEU A 19 -6.59 -2.14 3.35
C LEU A 19 -6.23 -3.26 2.37
N LEU A 20 -5.48 -2.93 1.32
CA LEU A 20 -5.02 -3.90 0.33
C LEU A 20 -4.19 -5.04 0.98
N SER A 21 -3.28 -4.71 1.90
CA SER A 21 -2.53 -5.74 2.65
C SER A 21 -3.46 -6.64 3.45
N ASN A 22 -4.48 -6.08 4.11
CA ASN A 22 -5.45 -6.86 4.87
C ASN A 22 -6.35 -7.73 3.98
N ILE A 23 -6.71 -7.29 2.78
CA ILE A 23 -7.44 -8.13 1.81
C ILE A 23 -6.55 -9.30 1.37
N LEU A 24 -5.29 -9.04 0.99
CA LEU A 24 -4.33 -10.07 0.59
C LEU A 24 -4.10 -11.10 1.71
N TYR A 25 -3.92 -10.65 2.94
CA TYR A 25 -3.81 -11.54 4.09
C TYR A 25 -5.12 -12.29 4.34
N GLY A 26 -6.27 -11.66 4.13
CA GLY A 26 -7.57 -12.31 4.18
C GLY A 26 -7.70 -13.49 3.23
N PHE A 27 -7.19 -13.35 2.00
CA PHE A 27 -7.19 -14.44 1.03
C PHE A 27 -6.29 -15.60 1.46
N PHE A 28 -5.03 -15.33 1.79
CA PHE A 28 -4.03 -16.40 1.84
C PHE A 28 -3.47 -16.71 3.24
N CYS A 29 -3.69 -15.84 4.22
CA CYS A 29 -3.02 -15.85 5.53
C CYS A 29 -3.94 -15.30 6.65
N CYS A 30 -5.24 -15.66 6.64
CA CYS A 30 -6.28 -14.86 7.28
C CYS A 30 -6.10 -14.64 8.80
N ASP A 31 -5.53 -15.63 9.50
CA ASP A 31 -5.33 -15.59 10.95
C ASP A 31 -3.93 -15.10 11.36
N LYS A 32 -3.12 -14.60 10.40
CA LYS A 32 -1.76 -14.11 10.67
C LYS A 32 -1.71 -12.57 10.72
N PRO A 33 -0.83 -11.99 11.57
CA PRO A 33 -0.53 -10.57 11.51
C PRO A 33 0.24 -10.23 10.24
N ILE A 34 0.04 -9.01 9.71
CA ILE A 34 0.78 -8.57 8.52
C ILE A 34 2.27 -8.48 8.84
N GLN A 35 3.08 -9.07 7.96
CA GLN A 35 4.53 -9.05 8.05
C GLN A 35 5.07 -7.88 7.24
N VAL A 36 5.70 -6.94 7.94
CA VAL A 36 6.36 -5.78 7.31
C VAL A 36 7.83 -6.08 7.07
N GLN A 37 8.32 -5.73 5.90
CA GLN A 37 9.75 -5.64 5.62
C GLN A 37 10.04 -4.33 4.90
N PHE A 38 10.81 -3.47 5.56
CA PHE A 38 11.06 -2.12 5.05
C PHE A 38 11.86 -2.10 3.76
N MET A 39 12.83 -3.01 3.58
CA MET A 39 13.68 -3.06 2.39
C MET A 39 14.15 -4.50 2.13
N PRO A 40 14.47 -4.88 0.88
CA PRO A 40 15.15 -6.13 0.60
C PRO A 40 16.57 -6.13 1.19
N ILE A 41 16.76 -6.97 2.19
CA ILE A 41 18.04 -7.20 2.87
C ILE A 41 18.36 -8.69 2.69
N PRO A 42 19.40 -9.06 1.91
CA PRO A 42 19.72 -10.46 1.62
C PRO A 42 19.93 -11.33 2.86
N SER A 43 20.42 -10.77 3.97
CA SER A 43 20.55 -11.51 5.25
C SER A 43 19.21 -11.78 5.95
N GLN A 44 18.11 -11.14 5.54
CA GLN A 44 16.77 -11.31 6.11
C GLN A 44 15.85 -12.18 5.23
N THR A 45 16.43 -13.09 4.44
CA THR A 45 15.67 -14.05 3.61
C THR A 45 14.64 -14.84 4.40
N GLU A 46 14.92 -15.15 5.68
CA GLU A 46 14.05 -15.94 6.54
C GLU A 46 12.61 -15.41 6.61
N LYS A 47 12.42 -14.07 6.65
CA LYS A 47 11.08 -13.49 6.68
C LYS A 47 10.29 -13.80 5.41
N LEU A 48 10.90 -13.68 4.23
CA LEU A 48 10.26 -14.09 2.98
C LEU A 48 10.14 -15.60 2.87
N THR A 49 11.09 -16.38 3.37
CA THR A 49 11.00 -17.84 3.35
C THR A 49 9.77 -18.32 4.13
N LYS A 50 9.49 -17.70 5.29
CA LYS A 50 8.39 -18.06 6.19
C LYS A 50 7.03 -17.46 5.83
N ASN A 51 6.98 -16.46 4.94
CA ASN A 51 5.76 -15.73 4.64
C ASN A 51 5.51 -15.67 3.14
N LEU A 52 4.28 -16.04 2.73
CA LEU A 52 3.85 -15.96 1.33
C LEU A 52 3.77 -14.51 0.84
N ILE A 53 3.38 -13.61 1.74
CA ILE A 53 3.10 -12.20 1.47
C ILE A 53 3.88 -11.36 2.48
N VAL A 54 4.46 -10.26 2.02
CA VAL A 54 5.11 -9.26 2.86
C VAL A 54 4.70 -7.86 2.41
N LYS A 55 4.45 -6.97 3.38
CA LYS A 55 4.19 -5.55 3.14
C LYS A 55 5.48 -4.74 3.17
N SER A 56 5.62 -3.78 2.28
CA SER A 56 6.68 -2.78 2.26
C SER A 56 6.17 -1.42 1.79
N HIS A 57 6.95 -0.37 2.02
CA HIS A 57 6.85 0.91 1.32
C HIS A 57 8.03 1.16 0.39
N TYR A 58 8.98 0.22 0.31
CA TYR A 58 10.15 0.34 -0.57
C TYR A 58 9.80 -0.11 -1.98
N LEU A 59 9.90 0.84 -2.92
CA LEU A 59 9.53 0.69 -4.33
C LEU A 59 10.69 0.23 -5.22
N GLY A 60 11.84 -0.16 -4.65
CA GLY A 60 12.97 -0.70 -5.42
C GLY A 60 12.73 -2.13 -5.88
N ILE A 61 11.80 -2.31 -6.83
CA ILE A 61 11.37 -3.62 -7.39
C ILE A 61 12.57 -4.45 -7.87
N ARG A 62 13.49 -3.83 -8.64
CA ARG A 62 14.70 -4.51 -9.13
C ARG A 62 15.58 -5.04 -7.99
N ARG A 63 15.67 -4.29 -6.89
CA ARG A 63 16.46 -4.70 -5.72
C ARG A 63 15.80 -5.87 -4.99
N TRP A 64 14.48 -5.91 -4.90
CA TRP A 64 13.76 -7.10 -4.41
C TRP A 64 14.12 -8.33 -5.24
N ILE A 65 13.93 -8.24 -6.57
CA ILE A 65 14.24 -9.30 -7.54
C ILE A 65 15.68 -9.81 -7.41
N HIS A 66 16.63 -8.89 -7.32
CA HIS A 66 18.04 -9.24 -7.19
C HIS A 66 18.36 -9.89 -5.83
N SER A 67 17.83 -9.35 -4.74
CA SER A 67 18.16 -9.79 -3.37
C SER A 67 17.54 -11.14 -3.01
N TYR A 68 16.46 -11.52 -3.71
CA TYR A 68 15.71 -12.75 -3.46
C TYR A 68 15.53 -13.56 -4.74
N SER A 69 16.63 -13.76 -5.45
CA SER A 69 16.66 -14.45 -6.74
C SER A 69 16.17 -15.90 -6.69
N GLN A 70 16.08 -16.51 -5.51
CA GLN A 70 15.51 -17.84 -5.30
C GLN A 70 13.98 -17.90 -5.41
N PHE A 71 13.27 -16.77 -5.35
CA PHE A 71 11.81 -16.71 -5.46
C PHE A 71 11.35 -16.19 -6.82
N ASP A 72 10.13 -16.56 -7.20
CA ASP A 72 9.41 -15.87 -8.27
C ASP A 72 8.50 -14.81 -7.64
N MET A 73 8.88 -13.53 -7.77
CA MET A 73 8.22 -12.44 -7.06
C MET A 73 7.21 -11.70 -7.91
N PHE A 74 6.04 -11.49 -7.32
CA PHE A 74 4.97 -10.65 -7.85
C PHE A 74 4.74 -9.48 -6.89
N PHE A 75 4.42 -8.33 -7.45
CA PHE A 75 4.26 -7.08 -6.71
C PHE A 75 2.83 -6.58 -6.87
N VAL A 76 2.17 -6.28 -5.75
CA VAL A 76 0.80 -5.77 -5.73
C VAL A 76 0.81 -4.38 -5.11
N LEU A 77 0.57 -3.40 -5.96
CA LEU A 77 0.63 -1.98 -5.67
C LEU A 77 -0.79 -1.40 -5.62
N SER A 78 -0.93 -0.32 -4.88
CA SER A 78 -2.08 0.58 -4.95
C SER A 78 -1.59 1.95 -5.38
N GLU A 79 -2.38 2.66 -6.19
CA GLU A 79 -2.09 4.00 -6.67
C GLU A 79 -3.26 4.95 -6.43
N ARG A 80 -2.96 6.25 -6.28
CA ARG A 80 -3.98 7.30 -6.20
C ARG A 80 -3.63 8.38 -7.24
N GLU A 81 -3.54 9.64 -6.82
CA GLU A 81 -3.17 10.77 -7.68
C GLU A 81 -1.73 10.64 -8.19
N GLN A 82 -0.82 10.23 -7.30
CA GLN A 82 0.57 9.99 -7.67
C GLN A 82 0.69 8.66 -8.41
N LYS A 83 0.94 8.74 -9.72
CA LYS A 83 1.19 7.60 -10.60
C LYS A 83 2.61 7.06 -10.44
N TYR A 84 2.78 5.77 -10.73
CA TYR A 84 4.09 5.13 -10.76
C TYR A 84 4.84 5.46 -12.06
N PRO A 85 6.16 5.21 -12.14
CA PRO A 85 6.88 5.28 -13.40
C PRO A 85 6.24 4.39 -14.48
N THR A 86 6.12 4.89 -15.71
CA THR A 86 5.40 4.24 -16.82
C THR A 86 5.83 2.79 -17.07
N HIS A 87 7.11 2.48 -16.90
CA HIS A 87 7.61 1.12 -17.09
C HIS A 87 7.02 0.09 -16.12
N PHE A 88 6.50 0.50 -14.95
CA PHE A 88 5.85 -0.42 -14.00
C PHE A 88 4.58 -1.03 -14.59
N TYR A 89 3.80 -0.25 -15.35
CA TYR A 89 2.54 -0.70 -15.96
C TYR A 89 2.75 -1.77 -17.04
N ASN A 90 3.96 -1.87 -17.58
CA ASN A 90 4.31 -2.85 -18.62
C ASN A 90 4.95 -4.12 -18.04
N MET A 91 5.15 -4.22 -16.73
CA MET A 91 5.78 -5.37 -16.09
C MET A 91 4.74 -6.41 -15.69
N ASN A 92 4.80 -7.60 -16.27
CA ASN A 92 3.90 -8.72 -15.94
C ASN A 92 4.02 -9.27 -14.51
N LYS A 93 5.03 -8.83 -13.75
CA LYS A 93 5.21 -9.12 -12.32
C LYS A 93 4.65 -8.02 -11.41
N ILE A 94 3.99 -7.00 -11.96
CA ILE A 94 3.41 -5.90 -11.19
C ILE A 94 1.92 -5.80 -11.51
N LEU A 95 1.10 -5.80 -10.46
CA LEU A 95 -0.30 -5.41 -10.50
C LEU A 95 -0.46 -4.08 -9.79
N ILE A 96 -1.09 -3.13 -10.43
CA ILE A 96 -1.42 -1.83 -9.84
C ILE A 96 -2.94 -1.72 -9.72
N ILE A 97 -3.42 -1.47 -8.51
CA ILE A 97 -4.84 -1.31 -8.18
C ILE A 97 -5.13 0.16 -7.90
N ASP A 98 -6.08 0.73 -8.64
CA ASP A 98 -6.51 2.10 -8.41
C ASP A 98 -7.21 2.25 -7.06
N TYR A 99 -6.90 3.32 -6.32
CA TYR A 99 -7.44 3.61 -5.00
C TYR A 99 -8.97 3.67 -4.98
N SER A 100 -9.61 4.10 -6.06
CA SER A 100 -11.08 4.09 -6.16
C SER A 100 -11.68 2.70 -6.00
N THR A 101 -10.97 1.64 -6.42
CA THR A 101 -11.39 0.25 -6.20
C THR A 101 -11.42 -0.11 -4.70
N LEU A 102 -10.63 0.57 -3.89
CA LEU A 102 -10.44 0.31 -2.46
C LEU A 102 -11.28 1.24 -1.57
N LEU A 103 -12.03 2.19 -2.15
CA LEU A 103 -12.77 3.19 -1.39
C LEU A 103 -14.17 2.69 -1.05
N GLU A 104 -14.43 2.51 0.25
CA GLU A 104 -15.74 2.10 0.76
C GLU A 104 -16.78 3.21 0.57
N SER A 105 -17.93 2.84 0.02
CA SER A 105 -19.11 3.70 -0.16
C SER A 105 -20.36 2.84 -0.25
N ASP A 106 -21.55 3.45 -0.23
CA ASP A 106 -22.82 2.74 -0.37
C ASP A 106 -22.89 1.91 -1.67
N THR A 107 -22.27 2.41 -2.75
CA THR A 107 -22.17 1.72 -4.05
C THR A 107 -20.94 0.82 -4.18
N ASN A 108 -20.01 0.86 -3.23
CA ASN A 108 -18.79 0.03 -3.21
C ASN A 108 -18.55 -0.50 -1.78
N PRO A 109 -19.44 -1.38 -1.27
CA PRO A 109 -19.28 -1.97 0.05
C PRO A 109 -18.07 -2.92 0.10
N VAL A 110 -17.67 -3.34 1.31
CA VAL A 110 -16.52 -4.23 1.56
C VAL A 110 -16.57 -5.49 0.69
N GLU A 111 -17.74 -6.10 0.52
CA GLU A 111 -17.96 -7.27 -0.33
C GLU A 111 -17.56 -7.00 -1.79
N THR A 112 -18.00 -5.87 -2.34
CA THR A 112 -17.68 -5.45 -3.71
C THR A 112 -16.19 -5.12 -3.86
N ILE A 113 -15.59 -4.46 -2.87
CA ILE A 113 -14.14 -4.20 -2.85
C ILE A 113 -13.36 -5.52 -2.88
N VAL A 114 -13.72 -6.47 -2.02
CA VAL A 114 -13.05 -7.77 -1.92
C VAL A 114 -13.21 -8.56 -3.22
N GLU A 115 -14.40 -8.59 -3.81
CA GLU A 115 -14.66 -9.23 -5.09
C GLU A 115 -13.78 -8.64 -6.21
N ASN A 116 -13.76 -7.31 -6.33
CA ASN A 116 -12.98 -6.62 -7.34
C ASN A 116 -11.47 -6.86 -7.17
N VAL A 117 -10.97 -6.82 -5.94
CA VAL A 117 -9.55 -7.12 -5.66
C VAL A 117 -9.24 -8.58 -5.93
N TYR A 118 -10.12 -9.52 -5.56
CA TYR A 118 -9.94 -10.94 -5.85
C TYR A 118 -9.79 -11.18 -7.35
N ASN A 119 -10.70 -10.64 -8.17
CA ASN A 119 -10.69 -10.85 -9.62
C ASN A 119 -9.41 -10.28 -10.26
N LYS A 120 -8.93 -9.12 -9.81
CA LYS A 120 -7.64 -8.56 -10.25
C LYS A 120 -6.47 -9.47 -9.87
N ILE A 121 -6.45 -9.99 -8.65
CA ILE A 121 -5.40 -10.89 -8.16
C ILE A 121 -5.45 -12.23 -8.89
N ARG A 122 -6.64 -12.78 -9.14
CA ARG A 122 -6.87 -14.06 -9.83
C ARG A 122 -6.42 -14.07 -11.28
N ASN A 123 -6.58 -12.93 -11.96
CA ASN A 123 -6.13 -12.74 -13.34
C ASN A 123 -4.62 -12.43 -13.44
N PHE A 124 -4.01 -11.98 -12.35
CA PHE A 124 -2.61 -11.58 -12.30
C PHE A 124 -1.66 -12.71 -11.87
N LEU A 125 -2.03 -13.47 -10.83
CA LEU A 125 -1.17 -14.51 -10.28
C LEU A 125 -1.37 -15.85 -11.02
N PRO A 126 -0.34 -16.70 -11.10
CA PRO A 126 -0.46 -18.03 -11.71
C PRO A 126 -1.55 -18.88 -11.03
N PRO A 127 -2.34 -19.69 -11.77
CA PRO A 127 -3.44 -20.48 -11.21
C PRO A 127 -3.04 -21.34 -10.00
N LYS A 128 -1.88 -21.99 -10.06
CA LYS A 128 -1.33 -22.82 -8.97
C LYS A 128 -1.09 -22.05 -7.66
N PHE A 129 -1.00 -20.71 -7.69
CA PHE A 129 -0.86 -19.90 -6.48
C PHE A 129 -2.12 -19.96 -5.59
N PHE A 130 -3.26 -20.26 -6.21
CA PHE A 130 -4.54 -20.37 -5.52
C PHE A 130 -4.79 -21.77 -4.96
N GLU A 131 -3.92 -22.75 -5.21
CA GLU A 131 -4.02 -24.07 -4.61
C GLU A 131 -3.30 -24.08 -3.24
N PRO A 132 -3.90 -24.65 -2.18
CA PRO A 132 -5.15 -25.43 -2.11
C PRO A 132 -6.38 -24.60 -1.69
N TYR A 133 -6.37 -23.29 -1.90
CA TYR A 133 -7.37 -22.37 -1.36
C TYR A 133 -8.70 -22.42 -2.13
N SER A 134 -9.81 -22.49 -1.39
CA SER A 134 -11.15 -22.32 -1.96
C SER A 134 -11.47 -20.83 -2.14
N GLU A 135 -11.89 -20.42 -3.34
CA GLU A 135 -12.29 -19.05 -3.65
C GLU A 135 -13.31 -18.46 -2.67
N ASN A 136 -14.40 -19.20 -2.42
CA ASN A 136 -15.45 -18.75 -1.50
C ASN A 136 -14.91 -18.52 -0.08
N ILE A 137 -13.99 -19.38 0.37
CA ILE A 137 -13.37 -19.24 1.69
C ILE A 137 -12.41 -18.05 1.72
N MET A 138 -11.60 -17.85 0.69
CA MET A 138 -10.70 -16.69 0.57
C MET A 138 -11.49 -15.38 0.67
N LYS A 139 -12.53 -15.23 -0.14
CA LYS A 139 -13.38 -14.03 -0.17
C LYS A 139 -14.04 -13.80 1.19
N LYS A 140 -14.65 -14.83 1.79
CA LYS A 140 -15.27 -14.76 3.13
C LYS A 140 -14.26 -14.34 4.21
N ASN A 141 -13.05 -14.88 4.16
CA ASN A 141 -11.98 -14.55 5.11
C ASN A 141 -11.51 -13.10 4.95
N ALA A 142 -11.36 -12.61 3.72
CA ALA A 142 -11.01 -11.23 3.45
C ALA A 142 -12.10 -10.25 3.92
N ILE A 143 -13.38 -10.52 3.63
CA ILE A 143 -14.51 -9.72 4.13
C ILE A 143 -14.48 -9.66 5.65
N ARG A 144 -14.39 -10.82 6.32
CA ARG A 144 -14.31 -10.89 7.79
C ARG A 144 -13.15 -10.07 8.32
N ARG A 145 -11.96 -10.23 7.75
CA ARG A 145 -10.75 -9.54 8.19
C ARG A 145 -10.87 -8.02 8.06
N VAL A 146 -11.41 -7.52 6.94
CA VAL A 146 -11.62 -6.08 6.73
C VAL A 146 -12.68 -5.53 7.68
N LYS A 147 -13.80 -6.24 7.90
CA LYS A 147 -14.83 -5.82 8.85
C LYS A 147 -14.29 -5.74 10.28
N THR A 148 -13.50 -6.72 10.73
CA THR A 148 -12.86 -6.69 12.05
C THR A 148 -11.83 -5.56 12.16
N MET A 149 -11.05 -5.30 11.10
CA MET A 149 -10.14 -4.16 11.04
C MET A 149 -10.89 -2.82 11.17
N ASN A 150 -12.01 -2.67 10.44
CA ASN A 150 -12.84 -1.47 10.50
C ASN A 150 -13.44 -1.28 11.91
N ALA A 151 -13.97 -2.35 12.50
CA ALA A 151 -14.49 -2.31 13.88
C ALA A 151 -13.40 -1.93 14.89
N LEU A 152 -12.17 -2.46 14.74
CA LEU A 152 -11.04 -2.05 15.55
C LEU A 152 -10.74 -0.55 15.36
N TYR A 153 -10.73 -0.07 14.11
CA TYR A 153 -10.48 1.34 13.83
C TYR A 153 -11.43 2.26 14.58
N GLU A 154 -12.72 1.96 14.58
CA GLU A 154 -13.72 2.76 15.30
C GLU A 154 -13.43 2.89 16.79
N ASN A 155 -12.83 1.86 17.40
CA ASN A 155 -12.43 1.86 18.81
C ASN A 155 -11.15 2.64 19.09
N ILE A 156 -10.30 2.87 18.08
CA ILE A 156 -8.97 3.48 18.23
C ILE A 156 -8.81 4.80 17.49
N LYS A 157 -9.80 5.23 16.70
CA LYS A 157 -9.72 6.41 15.82
C LYS A 157 -9.37 7.71 16.56
N ASN A 158 -9.81 7.84 17.81
CA ASN A 158 -9.55 9.01 18.66
C ASN A 158 -8.25 8.89 19.48
N LYS A 159 -7.52 7.76 19.38
CA LYS A 159 -6.20 7.61 20.00
C LYS A 159 -5.16 8.33 19.14
N GLY A 160 -4.08 8.79 19.78
CA GLY A 160 -2.93 9.37 19.07
C GLY A 160 -2.24 8.36 18.15
N PHE A 161 -1.47 8.87 17.19
CA PHE A 161 -0.79 8.07 16.17
C PHE A 161 0.21 7.03 16.73
N SER A 162 0.72 7.26 17.94
CA SER A 162 1.59 6.33 18.66
C SER A 162 0.90 5.02 19.04
N TYR A 163 -0.44 5.01 19.16
CA TYR A 163 -1.17 3.75 19.30
C TYR A 163 -1.05 2.97 18.00
N PHE A 164 -0.64 1.70 18.10
CA PHE A 164 -0.40 0.86 16.94
C PHE A 164 -0.89 -0.57 17.19
N ASP A 165 -1.78 -1.03 16.33
CA ASP A 165 -2.15 -2.43 16.22
C ASP A 165 -1.24 -3.12 15.19
N SER A 166 -0.45 -4.07 15.67
CA SER A 166 0.53 -4.79 14.85
C SER A 166 -0.10 -5.87 13.96
N PHE A 167 -1.33 -6.29 14.24
CA PHE A 167 -1.99 -7.34 13.47
C PHE A 167 -2.50 -6.82 12.11
N TYR A 168 -3.15 -5.66 12.13
CA TYR A 168 -3.72 -4.96 10.97
C TYR A 168 -2.80 -3.85 10.43
N LEU A 169 -1.74 -3.50 11.16
CA LEU A 169 -0.85 -2.34 10.91
C LEU A 169 -1.59 -1.01 10.94
N LEU A 170 -2.48 -0.87 11.93
CA LEU A 170 -3.39 0.25 12.03
C LEU A 170 -2.97 1.14 13.20
N HIS A 171 -2.90 2.44 12.95
CA HIS A 171 -2.56 3.42 13.98
C HIS A 171 -3.82 4.08 14.56
N GLY A 172 -3.70 4.70 15.74
CA GLY A 172 -4.65 5.73 16.16
C GLY A 172 -4.63 6.90 15.16
N ASN A 173 -5.78 7.55 14.98
CA ASN A 173 -5.95 8.63 14.01
C ASN A 173 -5.46 8.32 12.57
N HIS A 174 -5.46 7.04 12.17
CA HIS A 174 -4.86 6.62 10.90
C HIS A 174 -5.54 7.22 9.67
N ARG A 175 -6.86 7.50 9.74
CA ARG A 175 -7.64 8.05 8.62
C ARG A 175 -7.84 9.57 8.71
N ASN A 176 -7.72 10.20 9.88
CA ASN A 176 -8.04 11.62 10.09
C ASN A 176 -6.83 12.45 10.54
N ARG A 177 -5.63 12.20 9.99
CA ARG A 177 -4.44 12.99 10.36
C ARG A 177 -4.62 14.47 9.99
N GLU A 178 -4.41 15.37 10.94
CA GLU A 178 -4.44 16.83 10.72
C GLU A 178 -3.26 17.31 9.85
N ASP A 179 -2.14 16.57 9.86
CA ASP A 179 -0.95 16.82 9.02
C ASP A 179 -1.21 16.74 7.50
N THR A 180 -2.45 16.45 7.09
CA THR A 180 -2.85 16.29 5.68
C THR A 180 -3.57 17.52 5.10
N ILE A 181 -3.72 18.62 5.86
CA ILE A 181 -4.03 19.90 5.24
C ILE A 181 -2.75 20.38 4.57
N ILE A 182 -2.53 19.98 3.31
CA ILE A 182 -1.62 20.71 2.44
C ILE A 182 -2.23 22.11 2.36
N SER A 183 -1.65 23.07 3.06
CA SER A 183 -1.89 24.48 2.80
C SER A 183 -1.54 24.71 1.33
N GLN A 184 -2.55 24.82 0.48
CA GLN A 184 -2.33 25.36 -0.85
C GLN A 184 -1.69 26.73 -0.65
N PRO A 185 -0.52 27.01 -1.25
CA PRO A 185 -0.05 28.38 -1.33
C PRO A 185 -1.13 29.13 -2.09
N SER A 186 -1.74 30.11 -1.43
CA SER A 186 -2.61 31.05 -2.11
C SER A 186 -1.83 31.62 -3.29
N LEU A 187 -2.33 31.37 -4.50
CA LEU A 187 -1.94 32.12 -5.68
C LEU A 187 -2.42 33.55 -5.46
N VAL A 188 -1.62 34.34 -4.74
CA VAL A 188 -1.75 35.79 -4.76
C VAL A 188 -1.43 36.19 -6.19
N SER A 189 -2.48 36.62 -6.87
CA SER A 189 -2.45 37.23 -8.18
C SER A 189 -1.31 38.26 -8.25
N LYS A 190 -0.36 38.02 -9.16
CA LYS A 190 0.58 39.05 -9.59
C LYS A 190 -0.21 40.16 -10.25
N SER A 191 -0.53 41.21 -9.50
CA SER A 191 -0.79 42.51 -10.10
C SER A 191 0.56 43.12 -10.45
N ILE A 192 0.79 43.24 -11.76
CA ILE A 192 1.89 43.98 -12.34
C ILE A 192 1.61 45.46 -12.06
N LYS A 193 2.39 46.08 -11.18
CA LYS A 193 2.67 47.51 -11.28
C LYS A 193 4.18 47.74 -11.16
N SER A 194 4.70 48.20 -12.28
CA SER A 194 6.01 48.80 -12.46
C SER A 194 6.27 49.89 -11.43
N GLU A 195 7.46 49.88 -10.82
CA GLU A 195 8.26 51.10 -10.71
C GLU A 195 9.73 50.82 -10.39
N LYS A 196 10.57 51.64 -11.02
CA LYS A 196 12.02 51.55 -11.11
C LYS A 196 12.71 52.11 -9.85
N LYS A 197 13.97 51.67 -9.69
CA LYS A 197 15.11 52.34 -9.02
C LYS A 197 15.07 52.44 -7.48
N ASN A 198 15.98 51.72 -6.81
CA ASN A 198 17.32 52.26 -6.52
C ASN A 198 18.22 51.22 -5.83
N ARG A 199 19.52 51.32 -6.16
CA ARG A 199 20.67 50.65 -5.52
C ARG A 199 20.75 51.03 -4.03
N LEU A 200 21.15 50.11 -3.15
CA LEU A 200 22.42 50.20 -2.40
C LEU A 200 22.67 48.98 -1.48
N ASN A 201 23.97 48.68 -1.35
CA ASN A 201 24.69 47.70 -0.52
C ASN A 201 24.25 47.54 0.95
N LYS A 202 24.37 46.31 1.48
CA LYS A 202 25.29 45.86 2.57
C LYS A 202 24.85 44.46 3.04
N MET A 203 25.66 43.41 2.86
CA MET A 203 26.75 42.93 3.72
C MET A 203 26.28 42.21 5.00
N THR A 204 26.41 40.87 4.96
CA THR A 204 26.86 39.88 5.98
C THR A 204 26.46 40.04 7.45
N ILE A 205 26.05 38.93 8.10
CA ILE A 205 26.67 38.35 9.32
C ILE A 205 26.23 36.88 9.47
N VAL A 206 27.26 36.02 9.52
CA VAL A 206 27.46 34.67 10.10
C VAL A 206 26.24 33.76 10.32
#